data_AF-A0A948BFQ1-F1
#
_entry.id   AF-A0A948BFQ1-F1
#
_cell.length_a   1.000
_cell.length_b   1.000
_cell.length_c   1.000
_cell.angle_alpha   90.00
_cell.angle_beta   90.00
_cell.angle_gamma   90.00
#
_symmetry.space_group_name_H-M   'P 1'
#
loop_
_entity.id
_entity.type
_entity.pdbx_description
1 polymer ?
#
loop_
_entity_poly.entity_id
_entity_poly.type
_entity_poly.pdbx_seq_one_letter_code
_entity_poly.pdbx_strand_id
1 'polypeptide(L)'
;MKMEKFRKGREEVEKIIGGMEEEIKVKFVLEPEKKIGQAQELVDELAKEATGEIQERSVSNMNMNINTLKGKIDKLPAKKKPVKKRAKKK
;
A
#
# COMPACT_ATOMS: atom_id res chain seq x y z
N MET A 1 20.52 -9.09 15.76
CA MET A 1 19.12 -8.70 16.09
C MET A 1 18.53 -7.55 15.24
N LYS A 2 19.29 -6.71 14.50
CA LYS A 2 18.69 -5.62 13.68
C LYS A 2 18.21 -6.03 12.28
N MET A 3 18.79 -7.07 11.66
CA MET A 3 18.41 -7.47 10.30
C MET A 3 17.04 -8.16 10.22
N GLU A 4 16.59 -8.88 11.24
CA GLU A 4 15.31 -9.59 11.21
C GLU A 4 14.10 -8.66 11.21
N LYS A 5 14.18 -7.53 11.93
CA LYS A 5 13.09 -6.54 11.97
C LYS A 5 12.92 -5.85 10.62
N PHE A 6 14.01 -5.38 10.03
CA PHE A 6 13.99 -4.78 8.69
C PHE A 6 13.46 -5.76 7.63
N ARG A 7 13.88 -7.03 7.70
CA ARG A 7 13.44 -8.06 6.75
C ARG A 7 11.94 -8.34 6.89
N LYS A 8 11.44 -8.42 8.13
CA LYS A 8 10.03 -8.65 8.42
C LYS A 8 9.15 -7.46 7.99
N GLY A 9 9.56 -6.23 8.30
CA GLY A 9 8.84 -5.03 7.87
C GLY A 9 8.83 -4.92 6.35
N ARG A 10 9.94 -5.23 5.67
CA ARG A 10 9.99 -5.27 4.20
C ARG A 10 8.99 -6.28 3.62
N GLU A 11 8.95 -7.50 4.17
CA GLU A 11 8.02 -8.54 3.72
C GLU A 11 6.56 -8.10 3.91
N GLU A 12 6.27 -7.40 4.99
CA GLU A 12 4.95 -6.85 5.28
C GLU A 12 4.55 -5.74 4.28
N VAL A 13 5.48 -4.83 3.95
CA VAL A 13 5.29 -3.81 2.90
C VAL A 13 5.06 -4.48 1.55
N GLU A 14 5.86 -5.49 1.17
CA GLU A 14 5.70 -6.22 -0.09
C GLU A 14 4.34 -6.92 -0.16
N LYS A 15 3.84 -7.47 0.95
CA LYS A 15 2.52 -8.09 1.02
C LYS A 15 1.39 -7.08 0.83
N ILE A 16 1.51 -5.88 1.43
CA ILE A 16 0.53 -4.81 1.24
C ILE A 16 0.56 -4.32 -0.20
N ILE A 17 1.74 -4.03 -0.76
CA ILE A 17 1.92 -3.63 -2.16
C ILE A 17 1.31 -4.66 -3.10
N GLY A 18 1.61 -5.95 -2.93
CA GLY A 18 1.08 -7.03 -3.76
C GLY A 18 -0.45 -7.14 -3.66
N GLY A 19 -1.01 -7.04 -2.46
CA GLY A 19 -2.46 -7.02 -2.26
C GLY A 19 -3.14 -5.82 -2.94
N MET A 20 -2.51 -4.64 -2.87
CA MET A 20 -3.00 -3.44 -3.55
C MET A 20 -2.90 -3.56 -5.07
N GLU A 21 -1.82 -4.15 -5.60
CA GLU A 21 -1.70 -4.42 -7.04
C GLU A 21 -2.77 -5.37 -7.55
N GLU A 22 -3.08 -6.42 -6.78
CA GLU A 22 -4.16 -7.34 -7.13
C GLU A 22 -5.52 -6.65 -7.10
N GLU A 23 -5.80 -5.85 -6.06
CA GLU A 23 -7.02 -5.03 -5.97
C GLU A 23 -7.15 -4.01 -7.11
N ILE A 24 -6.04 -3.38 -7.50
CA ILE A 24 -5.99 -2.48 -8.66
C ILE A 24 -6.29 -3.26 -9.94
N LYS A 25 -5.71 -4.46 -10.10
CA LYS A 25 -5.91 -5.35 -11.25
C LYS A 25 -7.37 -5.77 -11.39
N VAL A 26 -8.06 -6.07 -10.28
CA VAL A 26 -9.49 -6.38 -10.27
C VAL A 26 -10.39 -5.13 -10.23
N LYS A 27 -9.81 -3.92 -10.32
CA LYS A 27 -10.50 -2.62 -10.23
C LYS A 27 -11.44 -2.54 -9.03
N PHE A 28 -10.98 -3.05 -7.91
CA PHE A 28 -11.73 -3.12 -6.66
C PHE A 28 -10.78 -2.92 -5.50
N VAL A 29 -10.68 -1.66 -5.07
CA VAL A 29 -9.95 -1.28 -3.86
C VAL A 29 -10.97 -0.71 -2.89
N LEU A 30 -11.20 -1.39 -1.78
CA LEU A 30 -12.22 -1.00 -0.78
C LEU A 30 -11.74 0.17 0.09
N GLU A 31 -10.47 0.12 0.52
CA GLU A 31 -9.87 1.12 1.39
C GLU A 31 -8.44 1.48 0.90
N PRO A 32 -8.32 2.08 -0.30
CA PRO A 32 -7.02 2.41 -0.88
C PRO A 32 -6.19 3.33 0.02
N GLU A 33 -6.80 4.39 0.56
CA GLU A 33 -6.10 5.38 1.37
C GLU A 33 -5.54 4.78 2.66
N LYS A 34 -6.27 3.86 3.28
CA LYS A 34 -5.85 3.17 4.51
C LYS A 34 -4.67 2.25 4.24
N LYS A 35 -4.71 1.48 3.15
CA LYS A 35 -3.60 0.58 2.75
C LYS A 35 -2.35 1.36 2.34
N ILE A 36 -2.51 2.48 1.64
CA ILE A 36 -1.40 3.40 1.34
C ILE A 36 -0.80 3.93 2.64
N GLY A 37 -1.64 4.42 3.56
CA GLY A 37 -1.21 4.91 4.87
C GLY A 37 -0.40 3.88 5.64
N GLN A 38 -0.92 2.64 5.74
CA GLN A 38 -0.21 1.54 6.41
C GLN A 38 1.12 1.20 5.73
N ALA A 39 1.15 1.10 4.40
CA ALA A 39 2.39 0.84 3.66
C ALA A 39 3.41 1.96 3.86
N GLN A 40 2.95 3.21 3.90
CA GLN A 40 3.81 4.39 4.02
C GLN A 40 4.37 4.54 5.45
N GLU A 41 3.57 4.21 6.47
CA GLU A 41 4.00 4.16 7.86
C GLU A 41 5.07 3.06 8.07
N LEU A 42 4.85 1.86 7.54
CA LEU A 42 5.84 0.77 7.60
C LEU A 42 7.14 1.14 6.86
N VAL A 43 7.06 1.81 5.71
CA VAL A 43 8.25 2.27 4.99
C VAL A 43 8.99 3.36 5.77
N ASP A 44 8.29 4.26 6.49
CA ASP A 44 8.89 5.26 7.36
C ASP A 44 9.59 4.62 8.58
N GLU A 45 9.00 3.58 9.17
CA GLU A 45 9.66 2.78 10.21
C GLU A 45 10.90 2.06 9.68
N LEU A 46 10.81 1.46 8.50
CA LEU A 46 11.96 0.84 7.83
C LEU A 46 13.04 1.85 7.48
N ALA A 47 12.68 3.10 7.16
CA ALA A 47 13.63 4.19 6.92
C ALA A 47 14.44 4.52 8.18
N LYS A 48 13.79 4.54 9.35
CA LYS A 48 14.46 4.78 10.65
C LYS A 48 15.38 3.62 11.06
N GLU A 49 15.04 2.40 10.67
CA GLU A 49 15.88 1.22 10.90
C GLU A 49 16.90 0.96 9.78
N ALA A 50 16.81 1.66 8.65
CA ALA A 50 17.74 1.51 7.53
C ALA A 50 19.12 2.05 7.93
N THR A 51 20.09 1.15 7.99
CA THR A 51 21.48 1.48 8.28
C THR A 51 22.35 1.14 7.08
N GLY A 52 22.67 2.17 6.29
CA GLY A 52 23.56 2.08 5.16
C GLY A 52 22.85 2.10 3.80
N GLU A 53 23.64 2.40 2.77
CA GLU A 53 23.17 2.81 1.45
C GLU A 53 22.21 1.80 0.79
N ILE A 54 22.43 0.49 1.00
CA ILE A 54 21.59 -0.57 0.45
C ILE A 54 20.17 -0.55 1.05
N GLN A 55 20.07 -0.38 2.37
CA GLN A 55 18.77 -0.37 3.05
C GLN A 55 18.00 0.91 2.72
N GLU A 56 18.68 2.06 2.69
CA GLU A 56 18.10 3.34 2.29
C GLU A 56 17.56 3.31 0.85
N ARG A 57 18.31 2.70 -0.07
CA ARG A 57 17.87 2.53 -1.47
C ARG A 57 16.67 1.60 -1.57
N SER A 58 16.62 0.55 -0.75
CA SER A 58 15.46 -0.35 -0.66
C SER A 58 14.21 0.40 -0.17
N VAL A 59 14.34 1.22 0.87
CA VAL A 59 13.26 2.05 1.40
C VAL A 59 12.79 3.05 0.36
N SER A 60 13.72 3.72 -0.33
CA SER A 60 13.40 4.64 -1.42
C SER A 60 12.62 3.96 -2.54
N ASN A 61 13.01 2.75 -2.95
CA ASN A 61 12.28 1.97 -3.95
C ASN A 61 10.86 1.62 -3.49
N MET A 62 10.69 1.19 -2.23
CA MET A 62 9.37 0.89 -1.67
C MET A 62 8.47 2.13 -1.65
N ASN A 63 9.02 3.29 -1.27
CA ASN A 63 8.28 4.55 -1.25
C ASN A 63 7.85 4.98 -2.67
N MET A 64 8.70 4.77 -3.67
CA MET A 64 8.39 5.03 -5.08
C MET A 64 7.28 4.11 -5.60
N ASN A 65 7.28 2.83 -5.21
CA ASN A 65 6.21 1.89 -5.52
C ASN A 65 4.88 2.31 -4.89
N ILE A 66 4.87 2.71 -3.61
CA ILE A 66 3.66 3.20 -2.93
C ILE A 66 3.08 4.42 -3.64
N ASN A 67 3.91 5.40 -4.00
CA ASN A 67 3.46 6.57 -4.76
C ASN A 67 2.91 6.20 -6.14
N THR A 68 3.52 5.23 -6.81
CA THR A 68 3.02 4.71 -8.09
C THR A 68 1.65 4.04 -7.92
N LEU A 69 1.47 3.21 -6.88
CA LEU A 69 0.19 2.58 -6.57
C LEU A 69 -0.87 3.62 -6.22
N LYS A 70 -0.51 4.63 -5.42
CA LYS A 70 -1.37 5.78 -5.12
C LYS A 70 -1.85 6.47 -6.39
N GLY A 71 -0.95 6.75 -7.33
CA GLY A 71 -1.33 7.32 -8.63
C GLY A 71 -2.22 6.41 -9.48
N LYS A 72 -1.98 5.08 -9.47
CA LYS A 72 -2.84 4.11 -10.16
C LYS A 72 -4.24 4.04 -9.52
N ILE A 73 -4.31 4.10 -8.20
CA ILE A 73 -5.55 4.11 -7.41
C ILE A 73 -6.35 5.38 -7.64
N ASP A 74 -5.69 6.53 -7.63
CA ASP A 74 -6.32 7.83 -7.89
C ASP A 74 -6.92 7.90 -9.31
N LYS A 75 -6.23 7.27 -10.27
CA LYS A 75 -6.69 7.11 -11.65
C LYS A 75 -7.74 6.01 -11.84
N LEU A 76 -7.90 5.09 -10.88
CA LEU A 76 -9.01 4.15 -10.96
C LEU A 76 -10.29 4.96 -10.80
N PRO A 77 -11.30 4.76 -11.68
CA PRO A 77 -12.56 5.45 -11.51
C PRO A 77 -13.07 5.07 -10.12
N ALA A 78 -13.06 6.04 -9.19
CA ALA A 78 -13.59 5.85 -7.86
C ALA A 78 -14.97 5.26 -8.07
N LYS A 79 -15.15 3.96 -7.76
CA LYS A 79 -16.46 3.34 -7.86
C LYS A 79 -17.30 4.19 -6.92
N LYS A 80 -18.13 5.07 -7.52
CA LYS A 80 -19.19 5.80 -6.81
C LYS A 80 -19.74 4.80 -5.83
N LYS A 81 -19.65 5.14 -4.53
CA LYS A 81 -20.06 4.33 -3.37
C LYS A 81 -21.08 3.27 -3.79
N PRO A 82 -20.92 1.99 -3.42
CA PRO A 82 -21.90 0.96 -3.77
C PRO A 82 -23.27 1.56 -3.50
N VAL A 83 -24.03 1.80 -4.58
CA VAL A 83 -25.34 2.40 -4.48
C VAL A 83 -26.07 1.45 -3.56
N LYS A 84 -26.30 1.86 -2.31
CA LYS A 84 -27.21 1.18 -1.40
C LYS A 84 -28.47 1.03 -2.24
N LYS A 85 -28.70 -0.17 -2.80
CA LYS A 85 -29.96 -0.50 -3.43
C LYS A 85 -30.97 -0.28 -2.32
N ARG A 86 -31.63 0.89 -2.33
CA ARG A 86 -32.80 1.14 -1.51
C ARG A 86 -33.73 -0.01 -1.87
N ALA A 87 -33.87 -0.95 -0.94
CA ALA A 87 -34.88 -1.96 -1.00
C ALA A 87 -36.18 -1.23 -1.32
N LYS A 88 -36.76 -1.49 -2.50
CA LYS A 88 -38.09 -1.03 -2.84
C LYS A 88 -39.01 -1.66 -1.80
N LYS A 89 -39.47 -0.87 -0.84
CA LYS A 89 -40.70 -1.18 -0.12
C LYS A 89 -41.80 -1.21 -1.17
N LYS A 90 -42.35 -2.40 -1.42
CA LYS A 90 -43.71 -2.59 -1.90
C LYS A 90 -44.49 -3.21 -0.76
#